data_AF-A0A8E7PHI1-F1
#
_entry.id   AF-A0A8E7PHI1-F1
#
_cell.length_a   1.000
_cell.length_b   1.000
_cell.length_c   1.000
_cell.angle_alpha   90.00
_cell.angle_beta   90.00
_cell.angle_gamma   90.00
#
_symmetry.space_group_name_H-M   'P 1'
#
loop_
_entity.id
_entity.type
_entity.pdbx_description
1 polymer ?
#
loop_
_entity_poly.entity_id
_entity_poly.type
_entity_poly.pdbx_seq_one_letter_code
_entity_poly.pdbx_strand_id
1 'polypeptide(L)' 'MSNFWNNVNKFPKFLIVVFTGFFLTTLQPIFKLLTNKKKKIIAIIIIILFISIINYILSTMLAIN' A
#
# COMPACT_ATOMS: atom_id res chain seq x y z
N MET A 1 12.82 33.05 -18.11
CA MET A 1 12.09 32.60 -16.90
C MET A 1 10.98 31.57 -17.19
N SER A 2 10.27 31.64 -18.32
CA SER A 2 9.17 30.71 -18.67
C SER A 2 9.56 29.23 -18.69
N ASN A 3 10.76 28.91 -19.18
CA ASN A 3 11.26 27.52 -19.22
C ASN A 3 11.46 26.91 -17.82
N PHE A 4 11.88 27.71 -16.83
CA PHE A 4 12.04 27.24 -15.45
C PHE A 4 10.69 26.83 -14.86
N TRP A 5 9.70 27.72 -14.94
CA TRP A 5 8.34 27.44 -14.45
C TRP A 5 7.65 26.30 -15.20
N ASN A 6 7.91 26.16 -16.51
CA ASN A 6 7.43 25.01 -17.29
C ASN A 6 8.03 23.67 -16.81
N ASN A 7 9.29 23.64 -16.39
CA ASN A 7 9.92 22.43 -15.86
C ASN A 7 9.41 22.10 -14.46
N VAL A 8 9.24 23.11 -13.60
CA VAL A 8 8.65 22.93 -12.26
C VAL A 8 7.25 22.33 -12.35
N ASN A 9 6.42 22.75 -13.31
CA ASN A 9 5.08 22.18 -13.50
C ASN A 9 5.07 20.76 -14.08
N LYS A 10 6.14 20.33 -14.77
CA LYS A 10 6.28 18.98 -15.30
C LYS A 10 6.75 17.98 -14.24
N PHE A 11 7.49 18.43 -13.25
CA PHE A 11 8.07 17.57 -12.22
C PHE A 11 7.03 16.80 -11.38
N PRO A 12 5.91 17.39 -10.92
CA PRO A 12 4.84 16.64 -10.26
C PRO A 12 4.24 15.55 -11.14
N LYS A 13 4.04 15.83 -12.44
CA LYS A 13 3.50 14.84 -13.38
C LYS A 13 4.47 13.67 -13.55
N PHE A 14 5.77 13.95 -13.65
CA PHE A 14 6.81 12.93 -13.68
C PHE A 14 6.77 12.07 -12.41
N LEU A 15 6.73 12.69 -11.23
CA LEU A 15 6.67 11.96 -9.96
C LEU A 15 5.44 11.05 -9.90
N ILE A 16 4.25 11.55 -10.25
CA ILE A 16 3.02 10.74 -10.22
C ILE A 16 3.18 9.53 -11.15
N VAL A 17 3.64 9.73 -12.38
CA VAL A 17 3.81 8.63 -13.34
C VAL A 17 4.84 7.61 -12.84
N VAL A 18 5.97 8.05 -12.30
CA VAL A 18 7.01 7.17 -11.76
C VAL A 18 6.51 6.40 -10.55
N PHE A 19 5.86 7.07 -9.59
CA PHE A 19 5.30 6.41 -8.42
C PHE A 19 4.20 5.42 -8.83
N THR A 20 3.27 5.79 -9.70
CA THR A 20 2.24 4.88 -10.19
C THR A 20 2.85 3.67 -10.89
N GLY A 21 3.82 3.86 -11.79
CA GLY A 21 4.52 2.75 -12.44
C GLY A 21 5.27 1.85 -11.46
N PHE A 22 5.94 2.45 -10.47
CA PHE A 22 6.63 1.74 -9.40
C PHE A 22 5.66 0.92 -8.55
N PHE A 23 4.55 1.51 -8.08
CA PHE A 23 3.54 0.80 -7.30
C PHE A 23 2.88 -0.32 -8.11
N LEU A 24 2.54 -0.09 -9.37
CA LEU A 24 1.95 -1.13 -10.21
C LEU A 24 2.87 -2.32 -10.39
N THR A 25 4.15 -2.09 -10.67
CA THR A 25 5.14 -3.16 -10.89
C THR A 25 5.50 -3.88 -9.59
N THR A 26 5.69 -3.16 -8.48
CA THR A 26 6.03 -3.74 -7.18
C THR A 26 4.86 -4.48 -6.52
N LEU A 27 3.62 -4.02 -6.70
CA LEU A 27 2.43 -4.66 -6.16
C LEU A 27 1.86 -5.77 -7.07
N GLN A 28 2.29 -5.88 -8.33
CA GLN A 28 1.82 -6.93 -9.26
C GLN A 28 1.96 -8.36 -8.69
N PRO A 29 3.08 -8.75 -8.05
CA PRO A 29 3.21 -10.07 -7.44
C PRO A 29 2.21 -10.30 -6.29
N ILE A 30 1.87 -9.23 -5.55
CA ILE A 30 0.89 -9.26 -4.46
C ILE A 30 -0.51 -9.53 -5.03
N PHE A 31 -0.90 -8.81 -6.09
CA PHE A 31 -2.16 -9.09 -6.78
C PHE A 31 -2.21 -10.50 -7.38
N LYS A 32 -1.08 -11.00 -7.90
CA LYS A 32 -0.97 -12.38 -8.40
C LYS A 32 -1.09 -13.44 -7.30
N LEU A 33 -0.65 -13.15 -6.07
CA LEU A 33 -0.86 -14.04 -4.93
C LEU A 33 -2.35 -14.14 -4.56
N LEU A 34 -3.13 -13.09 -4.77
CA LEU A 34 -4.56 -13.04 -4.44
C LEU A 34 -5.47 -13.74 -5.47
N THR A 35 -4.97 -14.08 -6.67
CA THR A 35 -5.77 -14.81 -7.68
C THR A 35 -5.88 -16.31 -7.38
N ASN A 36 -4.92 -16.88 -6.66
CA ASN A 36 -4.97 -18.29 -6.27
C ASN A 36 -5.86 -18.45 -5.02
N LYS A 37 -6.96 -19.22 -5.13
CA LYS A 37 -7.93 -19.43 -4.03
C LYS A 37 -7.29 -19.83 -2.70
N LYS A 38 -6.30 -20.74 -2.70
CA LYS A 38 -5.63 -21.19 -1.47
C LYS A 38 -4.77 -20.07 -0.86
N LYS A 39 -3.99 -19.38 -1.70
CA LYS A 39 -3.13 -18.26 -1.25
C LYS A 39 -3.96 -17.04 -0.79
N LYS A 40 -5.11 -16.80 -1.41
CA LYS A 40 -6.08 -15.78 -1.00
C LYS A 40 -6.61 -16.03 0.41
N ILE A 41 -6.96 -17.28 0.74
CA ILE A 41 -7.43 -17.65 2.09
C ILE A 41 -6.32 -17.40 3.13
N ILE A 42 -5.08 -17.80 2.82
CA ILE A 42 -3.92 -17.55 3.70
C ILE A 42 -3.71 -16.05 3.92
N ALA A 43 -3.78 -15.24 2.85
CA ALA A 43 -3.65 -13.79 2.95
C ALA A 43 -4.75 -13.17 3.83
N ILE A 44 -6.00 -13.63 3.71
CA ILE A 44 -7.12 -13.16 4.54
C ILE A 44 -6.89 -13.50 6.02
N ILE A 45 -6.43 -14.73 6.32
CA ILE A 45 -6.12 -15.13 7.70
C ILE A 45 -5.03 -14.25 8.31
N ILE A 46 -3.96 -13.97 7.55
CA ILE A 46 -2.88 -13.08 7.99
C ILE A 46 -3.41 -11.67 8.27
N ILE A 47 -4.27 -11.13 7.41
CA ILE A 47 -4.87 -9.80 7.58
C ILE A 47 -5.73 -9.77 8.86
N ILE A 48 -6.56 -10.80 9.09
CA ILE A 48 -7.41 -10.88 10.29
C ILE A 48 -6.55 -10.94 11.55
N LEU A 49 -5.51 -11.78 11.57
CA LEU A 49 -4.59 -11.87 12.70
C LEU A 49 -3.89 -10.53 12.96
N PHE A 50 -3.44 -9.85 11.91
CA PHE A 50 -2.78 -8.55 12.02
C PHE A 50 -3.72 -7.49 12.63
N ILE A 51 -4.97 -7.41 12.16
CA ILE A 51 -5.99 -6.50 12.70
C ILE A 51 -6.28 -6.84 14.17
N SER A 52 -6.42 -8.12 14.51
CA SER A 52 -6.63 -8.56 15.88
C SER A 52 -5.47 -8.18 16.81
N ILE A 53 -4.23 -8.32 16.35
CA ILE A 53 -3.04 -7.90 17.10
C ILE A 53 -3.04 -6.39 17.32
N ILE A 54 -3.33 -5.60 16.28
CA ILE A 54 -3.43 -4.14 16.41
C ILE A 54 -4.52 -3.77 17.42
N ASN A 55 -5.69 -4.36 17.31
CA ASN A 55 -6.80 -4.11 18.23
C ASN A 55 -6.44 -4.49 19.67
N TYR A 56 -5.71 -5.59 19.87
CA TYR A 56 -5.21 -5.97 21.17
C TYR A 56 -4.25 -4.92 21.74
N ILE A 57 -3.26 -4.48 20.95
CA ILE A 57 -2.31 -3.44 21.35
C ILE A 57 -3.04 -2.13 21.67
N LEU A 58 -4.00 -1.72 20.86
CA LEU A 58 -4.77 -0.51 21.11
C LEU A 58 -5.62 -0.63 22.39
N SER A 59 -6.25 -1.79 22.60
CA SER A 59 -7.04 -2.05 23.81
C SER A 59 -6.18 -1.99 25.08
N THR A 60 -4.97 -2.56 25.04
CA THR A 60 -4.03 -2.50 26.18
C THR A 60 -3.51 -1.09 26.41
N MET A 61 -3.24 -0.32 25.36
CA MET A 61 -2.84 1.09 25.49
C MET A 61 -3.95 1.98 26.06
N LEU A 62 -5.20 1.67 25.74
CA LEU A 62 -6.38 2.42 26.20
C LEU A 62 -6.93 1.90 27.54
N ALA A 63 -6.34 0.84 28.11
CA ALA A 63 -6.82 0.17 29.32
C ALA A 63 -8.32 -0.18 29.27
N ILE A 64 -8.82 -0.51 28.07
CA ILE A 64 -10.23 -0.90 27.86
C ILE A 64 -10.46 -2.34 28.31
N ASN A 65 -9.38 -3.14 28.41
CA ASN A 65 -9.34 -4.48 28.98
C ASN A 65 -8.50 -4.53 30.25
#